data_AF-A0A938N1C6-F1
#
_entry.id   AF-A0A938N1C6-F1
#
_cell.length_a   1.000
_cell.length_b   1.000
_cell.length_c   1.000
_cell.angle_alpha   90.00
_cell.angle_beta   90.00
_cell.angle_gamma   90.00
#
_symmetry.space_group_name_H-M   'P 1'
#
loop_
_entity.id
_entity.type
_entity.pdbx_description
1 polymer ?
#
loop_
_entity_poly.entity_id
_entity_poly.type
_entity_poly.pdbx_seq_one_letter_code
_entity_poly.pdbx_strand_id
1 'polypeptide(L)'
;MRYGACVVAFLVLAYVSIGGSAQAAEILRDPWGVPHVFASTEEAGFFGLGYATAEDRRLQMELVRRKGAGRLAEVYGPEWVQSDRESRIAGYPAWSGEALAKLPVEMQSWLGAYAAGVNAWTAAHGEVVARRFQPLGVEPEPWTPADCLLAARAVLSLGSPFSDQPMSQ
;
A
#
# COMPACT_ATOMS: atom_id res chain seq x y z
N MET A 1 21.49 -26.90 33.66
CA MET A 1 20.51 -27.85 33.08
C MET A 1 19.19 -27.07 32.99
N ARG A 2 18.77 -26.50 31.85
CA ARG A 2 18.05 -27.13 30.71
C ARG A 2 16.98 -28.11 31.24
N TYR A 3 15.67 -27.96 31.03
CA TYR A 3 14.85 -27.67 29.84
C TYR A 3 13.58 -26.90 30.30
N GLY A 4 12.95 -26.00 29.55
CA GLY A 4 12.43 -26.16 28.20
C GLY A 4 10.90 -26.22 28.28
N ALA A 5 10.26 -25.05 28.40
CA ALA A 5 8.81 -24.93 28.29
C ALA A 5 8.47 -24.51 26.86
N CYS A 6 7.85 -25.45 26.14
CA CYS A 6 7.25 -25.31 24.83
C CYS A 6 6.51 -23.98 24.66
N VAL A 7 7.06 -23.06 23.87
CA VAL A 7 6.25 -22.06 23.17
C VAL A 7 5.65 -22.80 21.99
N VAL A 8 4.39 -23.22 22.13
CA VAL A 8 3.58 -23.70 21.02
C VAL A 8 3.34 -22.49 20.12
N ALA A 9 4.23 -22.30 19.15
CA ALA A 9 4.03 -21.36 18.06
C ALA A 9 2.82 -21.87 17.27
N PHE A 10 1.68 -21.22 17.45
CA PHE A 10 0.55 -21.36 16.55
C PHE A 10 0.95 -20.72 15.21
N LEU A 11 1.61 -21.50 14.36
CA LEU A 11 1.86 -21.16 12.96
C LEU A 11 0.51 -21.21 12.24
N VAL A 12 -0.14 -20.06 12.06
CA VAL A 12 -1.19 -19.94 11.05
C VAL A 12 -0.48 -19.87 9.71
N LEU A 13 -0.36 -21.02 9.05
CA LEU A 13 0.12 -21.15 7.68
C LEU A 13 -0.99 -20.65 6.74
N ALA A 14 -0.91 -19.38 6.33
CA ALA A 14 -1.71 -18.88 5.23
C ALA A 14 -0.99 -19.18 3.91
N TYR A 15 -1.27 -20.33 3.30
CA TYR A 15 -0.80 -20.63 1.95
C TYR A 15 -1.73 -19.96 0.94
N VAL A 16 -1.30 -18.82 0.40
CA VAL A 16 -2.06 -18.08 -0.60
C VAL A 16 -1.60 -18.53 -1.99
N SER A 17 -2.33 -19.48 -2.58
CA SER A 17 -2.21 -19.79 -4.01
C SER A 17 -3.29 -19.01 -4.75
N ILE A 18 -2.94 -17.86 -5.31
CA ILE A 18 -3.85 -17.07 -6.13
C ILE A 18 -3.69 -17.55 -7.57
N GLY A 19 -4.73 -18.19 -8.09
CA GLY A 19 -4.74 -18.72 -9.45
C GLY A 19 -4.42 -17.63 -10.49
N GLY A 20 -3.50 -17.94 -11.39
CA GLY A 20 -3.30 -17.21 -12.64
C GLY A 20 -1.94 -16.52 -12.81
N SER A 21 -1.19 -16.24 -11.74
CA SER A 21 0.18 -15.74 -11.87
C SER A 21 1.13 -16.56 -11.00
N ALA A 22 2.26 -16.95 -11.60
CA ALA A 22 3.29 -17.77 -10.99
C ALA A 22 4.11 -17.02 -9.92
N GLN A 23 3.44 -16.35 -8.96
CA GLN A 23 4.07 -15.69 -7.83
C GLN A 23 3.60 -16.34 -6.54
N ALA A 24 4.21 -17.46 -6.18
CA ALA A 24 4.01 -18.08 -4.87
C ALA A 24 4.84 -17.31 -3.83
N ALA A 25 4.16 -16.70 -2.85
CA ALA A 25 4.77 -16.14 -1.65
C ALA A 25 4.08 -16.74 -0.42
N GLU A 26 4.87 -17.04 0.59
CA GLU A 26 4.40 -17.51 1.89
C GLU A 26 4.43 -16.35 2.88
N ILE A 27 3.33 -16.15 3.60
CA ILE A 27 3.20 -15.08 4.59
C ILE A 27 2.98 -15.73 5.95
N LEU A 28 3.98 -15.61 6.83
CA LEU A 28 3.92 -16.11 8.20
C LEU A 28 3.81 -14.94 9.16
N ARG A 29 2.83 -14.95 10.05
CA ARG A 29 2.69 -13.93 11.10
C ARG A 29 3.24 -14.42 12.41
N ASP A 30 4.02 -13.57 13.06
CA ASP A 30 4.51 -13.83 14.42
C ASP A 30 3.39 -13.61 15.47
N PRO A 31 3.64 -13.88 16.77
CA PRO A 31 2.64 -13.66 17.83
C PRO A 31 2.17 -12.20 17.99
N TRP A 32 2.91 -11.22 17.46
CA TRP A 32 2.56 -9.80 17.47
C TRP A 32 1.81 -9.39 16.20
N GLY A 33 1.55 -10.35 15.29
CA GLY A 33 0.90 -10.12 14.02
C GLY A 33 1.81 -9.56 12.95
N VAL A 34 3.13 -9.50 13.14
CA VAL A 34 4.06 -8.95 12.14
C VAL A 34 4.22 -9.96 10.98
N PRO A 35 3.93 -9.57 9.73
CA PRO A 35 4.05 -10.46 8.59
C PRO A 35 5.52 -10.62 8.15
N HIS A 36 5.94 -11.87 8.00
CA HIS A 36 7.22 -12.28 7.42
C HIS A 36 6.93 -12.93 6.07
N VAL A 37 7.44 -12.34 4.99
CA VAL A 37 7.17 -12.77 3.62
C VAL A 37 8.36 -13.55 3.08
N PHE A 38 8.11 -14.78 2.62
CA PHE A 38 9.10 -15.65 2.00
C PHE A 38 8.71 -15.92 0.55
N ALA A 39 9.67 -15.77 -0.37
CA ALA A 39 9.45 -15.95 -1.80
C ALA A 39 10.75 -16.34 -2.51
N SER A 40 10.62 -16.99 -3.66
CA SER A 40 11.76 -17.41 -4.50
C SER A 40 12.20 -16.35 -5.52
N THR A 41 11.37 -15.32 -5.77
CA THR A 41 11.71 -14.17 -6.61
C THR A 41 11.33 -12.87 -5.92
N GLU A 42 11.94 -11.77 -6.35
CA GLU A 42 11.65 -10.44 -5.80
C GLU A 42 10.21 -10.03 -6.09
N GLU A 43 9.69 -10.29 -7.30
CA GLU A 43 8.29 -9.97 -7.65
C GLU A 43 7.31 -10.71 -6.74
N ALA A 44 7.54 -12.00 -6.48
CA ALA A 44 6.70 -12.75 -5.54
C ALA A 44 6.82 -12.19 -4.11
N GLY A 45 8.01 -11.77 -3.69
CA GLY A 45 8.22 -11.09 -2.41
C GLY A 45 7.44 -9.77 -2.31
N PHE A 46 7.53 -8.90 -3.33
CA PHE A 46 6.79 -7.64 -3.37
C PHE A 46 5.28 -7.86 -3.46
N PHE A 47 4.82 -8.89 -4.17
CA PHE A 47 3.42 -9.30 -4.18
C PHE A 47 2.94 -9.69 -2.78
N GLY A 48 3.66 -10.58 -2.09
CA GLY A 48 3.33 -10.99 -0.72
C GLY A 48 3.35 -9.82 0.27
N LEU A 49 4.31 -8.90 0.11
CA LEU A 49 4.38 -7.66 0.88
C LEU A 49 3.15 -6.77 0.66
N GLY A 50 2.73 -6.58 -0.59
CA GLY A 50 1.52 -5.82 -0.93
C GLY A 50 0.25 -6.45 -0.36
N TYR A 51 0.15 -7.78 -0.44
CA TYR A 51 -0.96 -8.54 0.11
C TYR A 51 -1.07 -8.39 1.64
N ALA A 52 0.03 -8.62 2.37
CA ALA A 52 0.08 -8.45 3.82
C ALA A 52 -0.19 -7.00 4.27
N THR A 53 0.35 -6.03 3.52
CA THR A 53 0.16 -4.61 3.82
C THR A 53 -1.31 -4.19 3.65
N ALA A 54 -2.00 -4.70 2.63
CA ALA A 54 -3.44 -4.46 2.46
C ALA A 54 -4.25 -5.07 3.62
N GLU A 55 -3.94 -6.30 4.01
CA GLU A 55 -4.58 -6.96 5.15
C GLU A 55 -4.58 -6.10 6.41
N ASP A 56 -3.43 -5.52 6.72
CA ASP A 56 -3.24 -4.74 7.94
C ASP A 56 -3.71 -3.30 7.79
N ARG A 57 -3.44 -2.65 6.64
CA ARG A 57 -3.44 -1.19 6.50
C ARG A 57 -4.27 -0.65 5.34
N ARG A 58 -5.13 -1.44 4.67
CA ARG A 58 -5.85 -0.98 3.46
C ARG A 58 -6.56 0.38 3.60
N LEU A 59 -7.18 0.67 4.74
CA LEU A 59 -7.83 1.95 5.00
C LEU A 59 -6.82 3.10 5.13
N GLN A 60 -5.72 2.86 5.86
CA GLN A 60 -4.64 3.84 6.00
C GLN A 60 -4.00 4.14 4.63
N MET A 61 -3.76 3.10 3.82
CA MET A 61 -3.24 3.26 2.45
C MET A 61 -4.13 4.16 1.61
N GLU A 62 -5.45 3.98 1.69
CA GLU A 62 -6.42 4.83 0.98
C GLU A 62 -6.27 6.30 1.37
N LEU A 63 -6.26 6.59 2.66
CA LEU A 63 -6.18 7.95 3.19
C LEU A 63 -4.86 8.62 2.79
N VAL A 64 -3.75 7.88 2.84
CA VAL A 64 -2.43 8.38 2.42
C VAL A 64 -2.40 8.63 0.91
N ARG A 65 -2.98 7.75 0.08
CA ARG A 65 -3.12 7.97 -1.37
C ARG A 65 -3.95 9.22 -1.65
N ARG A 66 -5.11 9.38 -0.99
CA ARG A 66 -5.99 10.54 -1.14
C ARG A 66 -5.33 11.84 -0.72
N LYS A 67 -4.53 11.80 0.35
CA LYS A 67 -3.69 12.93 0.74
C LYS A 67 -2.72 13.32 -0.38
N GLY A 68 -1.95 12.36 -0.90
CA GLY A 68 -1.01 12.62 -2.00
C GLY A 68 -1.71 13.11 -3.27
N ALA A 69 -2.88 12.56 -3.59
CA ALA A 69 -3.68 12.93 -4.75
C ALA A 69 -4.37 14.30 -4.61
N GLY A 70 -4.43 14.87 -3.41
CA GLY A 70 -5.25 16.01 -3.08
C GLY A 70 -6.74 15.73 -3.26
N ARG A 71 -7.22 14.67 -2.59
CA ARG A 71 -8.60 14.17 -2.59
C ARG A 71 -9.09 13.81 -1.18
N LEU A 72 -8.48 14.36 -0.15
CA LEU A 72 -8.79 14.07 1.24
C LEU A 72 -10.09 14.77 1.69
N ALA A 73 -10.44 15.90 1.08
CA ALA A 73 -11.71 16.60 1.29
C ALA A 73 -12.93 15.77 0.85
N GLU A 74 -12.76 14.79 -0.04
CA GLU A 74 -13.83 13.84 -0.40
C GLU A 74 -14.25 12.96 0.79
N VAL A 75 -13.37 12.78 1.78
CA VAL A 75 -13.62 11.92 2.94
C VAL A 75 -13.94 12.74 4.18
N TYR A 76 -13.16 13.79 4.45
CA TYR A 76 -13.31 14.55 5.69
C TYR A 76 -14.13 15.83 5.54
N GLY A 77 -14.29 16.35 4.31
CA GLY A 77 -15.09 17.54 4.06
C GLY A 77 -14.28 18.80 3.71
N PRO A 78 -14.98 19.95 3.60
CA PRO A 78 -14.44 21.18 3.02
C PRO A 78 -13.20 21.75 3.72
N GLU A 79 -13.01 21.48 5.00
CA GLU A 79 -11.87 21.95 5.78
C GLU A 79 -10.52 21.38 5.27
N TRP A 80 -10.55 20.30 4.51
CA TRP A 80 -9.36 19.68 3.91
C TRP A 80 -9.05 20.16 2.49
N VAL A 81 -9.86 21.06 1.92
CA VAL A 81 -9.65 21.57 0.55
C VAL A 81 -8.29 22.27 0.41
N GLN A 82 -7.82 22.96 1.45
CA GLN A 82 -6.51 23.61 1.42
C GLN A 82 -5.38 22.58 1.29
N SER A 83 -5.42 21.49 2.08
CA SER A 83 -4.47 20.39 1.96
C SER A 83 -4.51 19.73 0.58
N ASP A 84 -5.69 19.60 0.00
CA ASP A 84 -5.86 19.04 -1.33
C ASP A 84 -5.27 19.93 -2.41
N ARG A 85 -5.48 21.25 -2.28
CA ARG A 85 -4.91 22.26 -3.16
C ARG A 85 -3.37 22.25 -3.09
N GLU A 86 -2.80 22.20 -1.90
CA GLU A 86 -1.35 22.14 -1.70
C GLU A 86 -0.72 20.93 -2.38
N SER A 87 -1.33 19.75 -2.23
CA SER A 87 -0.85 18.51 -2.87
C SER A 87 -0.89 18.57 -4.40
N ARG A 88 -1.93 19.22 -4.96
CA ARG A 88 -2.07 19.42 -6.41
C ARG A 88 -1.12 20.48 -6.94
N ILE A 89 -0.89 21.58 -6.21
CA ILE A 89 0.08 22.62 -6.58
C ILE A 89 1.51 22.06 -6.57
N ALA A 90 1.84 21.25 -5.57
CA ALA A 90 3.12 20.56 -5.51
C ALA A 90 3.31 19.52 -6.63
N GLY A 91 2.25 19.20 -7.38
CA GLY A 91 2.30 18.36 -8.58
C GLY A 91 2.44 16.86 -8.29
N TYR A 92 2.17 16.40 -7.06
CA TYR A 92 2.34 14.99 -6.69
C TYR A 92 1.58 14.00 -7.57
N PRO A 93 0.31 14.25 -7.98
CA PRO A 93 -0.42 13.32 -8.83
C PRO A 93 0.30 13.07 -10.17
N ALA A 94 0.68 14.15 -10.88
CA ALA A 94 1.38 14.05 -12.16
C ALA A 94 2.78 13.45 -11.98
N TRP A 95 3.51 13.92 -10.97
CA TRP A 95 4.85 13.44 -10.65
C TRP A 95 4.89 11.93 -10.43
N SER A 96 3.88 11.33 -9.78
CA SER A 96 3.90 9.89 -9.46
C SER A 96 3.97 8.99 -10.71
N GLY A 97 3.25 9.35 -11.77
CA GLY A 97 3.30 8.63 -13.05
C GLY A 97 4.60 8.87 -13.80
N GLU A 98 5.08 10.11 -13.84
CA GLU A 98 6.36 10.45 -14.47
C GLU A 98 7.55 9.80 -13.77
N ALA A 99 7.53 9.77 -12.45
CA ALA A 99 8.55 9.15 -11.63
C ALA A 99 8.58 7.64 -11.86
N LEU A 100 7.42 6.98 -11.91
CA LEU A 100 7.32 5.56 -12.23
C LEU A 100 7.96 5.24 -13.60
N ALA A 101 7.64 6.04 -14.62
CA ALA A 101 8.17 5.85 -15.96
C ALA A 101 9.70 6.05 -16.06
N LYS A 102 10.30 6.79 -15.13
CA LYS A 102 11.75 7.04 -15.05
C LYS A 102 12.51 5.98 -14.23
N LEU A 103 11.81 5.09 -13.51
CA LEU A 103 12.45 4.03 -12.75
C LEU A 103 13.02 2.93 -13.66
N PRO A 104 14.07 2.20 -13.24
CA PRO A 104 14.48 0.96 -13.89
C PRO A 104 13.31 0.00 -14.06
N VAL A 105 13.30 -0.77 -15.15
CA VAL A 105 12.21 -1.69 -15.49
C VAL A 105 11.97 -2.72 -14.38
N GLU A 106 13.05 -3.13 -13.71
CA GLU A 106 13.00 -4.05 -12.57
C GLU A 106 12.21 -3.46 -11.40
N MET A 107 12.45 -2.18 -11.07
CA MET A 107 11.70 -1.49 -10.01
C MET A 107 10.23 -1.28 -10.40
N GLN A 108 9.95 -0.99 -11.67
CA GLN A 108 8.58 -0.92 -12.16
C GLN A 108 7.86 -2.27 -12.00
N SER A 109 8.54 -3.38 -12.29
CA SER A 109 8.04 -4.75 -12.09
C SER A 109 7.71 -5.02 -10.62
N TRP A 110 8.62 -4.65 -9.69
CA TRP A 110 8.39 -4.82 -8.25
C TRP A 110 7.19 -4.02 -7.73
N LEU A 111 7.07 -2.74 -8.13
CA LEU A 111 5.91 -1.91 -7.76
C LEU A 111 4.62 -2.43 -8.40
N GLY A 112 4.71 -2.97 -9.61
CA GLY A 112 3.67 -3.76 -10.29
C GLY A 112 3.18 -4.93 -9.44
N ALA A 113 4.11 -5.76 -8.98
CA ALA A 113 3.81 -6.92 -8.16
C ALA A 113 3.21 -6.54 -6.81
N TYR A 114 3.74 -5.50 -6.15
CA TYR A 114 3.17 -4.96 -4.91
C TYR A 114 1.72 -4.52 -5.11
N ALA A 115 1.44 -3.73 -6.15
CA ALA A 115 0.10 -3.27 -6.47
C ALA A 115 -0.86 -4.45 -6.76
N ALA A 116 -0.38 -5.46 -7.48
CA ALA A 116 -1.14 -6.69 -7.71
C ALA A 116 -1.48 -7.43 -6.41
N GLY A 117 -0.54 -7.52 -5.46
CA GLY A 117 -0.78 -8.11 -4.14
C GLY A 117 -1.86 -7.39 -3.33
N VAL A 118 -1.80 -6.05 -3.32
CA VAL A 118 -2.81 -5.20 -2.66
C VAL A 118 -4.20 -5.43 -3.25
N ASN A 119 -4.29 -5.46 -4.57
CA ASN A 119 -5.54 -5.67 -5.28
C ASN A 119 -6.08 -7.09 -5.09
N ALA A 120 -5.21 -8.09 -5.07
CA ALA A 120 -5.61 -9.48 -4.84
C ALA A 120 -6.20 -9.68 -3.43
N TRP A 121 -5.59 -9.10 -2.39
CA TRP A 121 -6.17 -9.13 -1.05
C TRP A 121 -7.53 -8.42 -1.02
N THR A 122 -7.61 -7.23 -1.62
CA THR A 122 -8.83 -6.42 -1.67
C THR A 122 -9.98 -7.17 -2.35
N ALA A 123 -9.72 -7.82 -3.48
CA ALA A 123 -10.70 -8.61 -4.21
C ALA A 123 -11.17 -9.85 -3.43
N ALA A 124 -10.23 -10.55 -2.77
CA ALA A 124 -10.56 -11.73 -1.98
C ALA A 124 -11.36 -11.42 -0.70
N HIS A 125 -11.30 -10.18 -0.20
CA HIS A 125 -11.88 -9.78 1.09
C HIS A 125 -12.89 -8.63 0.97
N GLY A 126 -13.67 -8.60 -0.12
CA GLY A 126 -14.61 -7.51 -0.42
C GLY A 126 -15.54 -7.12 0.75
N GLU A 127 -16.09 -8.09 1.49
CA GLU A 127 -16.94 -7.79 2.66
C GLU A 127 -16.20 -7.08 3.80
N VAL A 128 -14.95 -7.49 4.08
CA VAL A 128 -14.10 -6.86 5.11
C VAL A 128 -13.74 -5.45 4.67
N VAL A 129 -13.41 -5.28 3.39
CA VAL A 129 -13.11 -3.99 2.79
C VAL A 129 -14.32 -3.05 2.88
N ALA A 130 -15.49 -3.47 2.42
CA ALA A 130 -16.71 -2.68 2.47
C ALA A 130 -17.03 -2.20 3.89
N ARG A 131 -16.91 -3.09 4.89
CA ARG A 131 -17.12 -2.73 6.31
C ARG A 131 -16.12 -1.69 6.81
N ARG A 132 -14.84 -1.81 6.45
CA ARG A 132 -13.79 -0.86 6.86
C ARG A 132 -13.99 0.52 6.21
N PHE A 133 -14.52 0.56 5.00
CA PHE A 133 -14.66 1.78 4.19
C PHE A 133 -16.01 2.49 4.36
N GLN A 134 -17.05 1.76 4.80
CA GLN A 134 -18.39 2.31 5.07
C GLN A 134 -18.37 3.61 5.91
N PRO A 135 -17.57 3.74 7.00
CA PRO A 135 -17.55 4.98 7.78
C PRO A 135 -16.98 6.19 7.02
N LEU A 136 -16.18 5.97 5.98
CA LEU A 136 -15.61 7.02 5.15
C LEU A 136 -16.53 7.44 3.99
N GLY A 137 -17.58 6.66 3.71
CA GLY A 137 -18.49 6.93 2.59
C GLY A 137 -17.84 6.84 1.20
N VAL A 138 -16.69 6.17 1.09
CA VAL A 138 -15.94 6.01 -0.17
C VAL A 138 -15.64 4.55 -0.44
N GLU A 139 -15.60 4.17 -1.71
CA GLU A 139 -15.10 2.86 -2.13
C GLU A 139 -13.60 2.93 -2.46
N PRO A 140 -12.82 1.89 -2.13
CA PRO A 140 -11.42 1.82 -2.49
C PRO A 140 -11.24 1.64 -4.00
N GLU A 141 -10.55 2.59 -4.65
CA GLU A 141 -10.11 2.39 -6.03
C GLU A 141 -8.95 1.37 -6.10
N PRO A 142 -8.80 0.62 -7.20
CA PRO A 142 -7.66 -0.28 -7.39
C PRO A 142 -6.32 0.43 -7.15
N TRP A 143 -5.39 -0.25 -6.51
CA TRP A 143 -4.06 0.27 -6.27
C TRP A 143 -3.20 0.11 -7.52
N THR A 144 -2.47 1.16 -7.90
CA THR A 144 -1.58 1.18 -9.05
C THR A 144 -0.11 1.27 -8.61
N PRO A 145 0.86 0.96 -9.49
CA PRO A 145 2.28 1.13 -9.14
C PRO A 145 2.65 2.60 -8.86
N ALA A 146 1.99 3.54 -9.52
CA ALA A 146 2.18 4.97 -9.28
C ALA A 146 1.69 5.38 -7.88
N ASP A 147 0.65 4.73 -7.35
CA ASP A 147 0.16 4.99 -6.00
C ASP A 147 1.20 4.67 -4.91
N CYS A 148 2.13 3.74 -5.16
CA CYS A 148 3.25 3.49 -4.25
C CYS A 148 4.13 4.73 -4.08
N LEU A 149 4.46 5.40 -5.19
CA LEU A 149 5.28 6.61 -5.19
C LEU A 149 4.50 7.79 -4.62
N LEU A 150 3.22 7.91 -5.00
CA LEU A 150 2.33 8.96 -4.49
C LEU A 150 2.18 8.87 -2.97
N ALA A 151 1.95 7.67 -2.44
CA ALA A 151 1.82 7.42 -1.01
C ALA A 151 3.13 7.71 -0.27
N ALA A 152 4.27 7.27 -0.80
CA ALA A 152 5.58 7.60 -0.23
C ALA A 152 5.81 9.12 -0.18
N ARG A 153 5.48 9.84 -1.26
CA ARG A 153 5.56 11.30 -1.32
C ARG A 153 4.67 11.98 -0.27
N ALA A 154 3.44 11.52 -0.12
CA ALA A 154 2.48 12.06 0.85
C ALA A 154 2.92 11.89 2.31
N VAL A 155 3.66 10.82 2.60
CA VAL A 155 4.25 10.57 3.93
C VAL A 155 5.50 11.43 4.13
N LEU A 156 6.40 11.48 3.15
CA LEU A 156 7.66 12.22 3.27
C LEU A 156 7.46 13.75 3.32
N SER A 157 6.33 14.25 2.80
CA SER A 157 5.98 15.67 2.92
C SER A 157 5.34 16.04 4.27
N LEU A 158 5.16 15.09 5.19
CA LEU A 158 4.70 15.37 6.55
C LEU A 158 5.80 16.15 7.30
N GLY A 159 5.63 17.46 7.40
CA GLY A 159 6.48 18.35 8.20
C GLY A 159 7.51 19.15 7.41
N SER A 160 7.66 18.92 6.10
CA SER A 160 8.36 19.88 5.23
C SER A 160 7.44 21.06 4.95
N PRO A 161 7.88 22.32 5.11
CA PRO A 161 7.14 23.43 4.51
C PRO A 161 7.00 23.13 3.02
N PHE A 162 5.78 23.20 2.49
CA PHE A 162 5.54 23.13 1.06
C PHE A 162 6.45 24.17 0.40
N SER A 163 7.51 23.74 -0.28
CA SER A 163 8.31 24.67 -1.06
C SER A 163 7.49 25.01 -2.29
N ASP A 164 7.24 26.29 -2.55
CA ASP A 164 6.60 26.80 -3.78
C ASP A 164 7.41 26.48 -5.06
N GLN A 165 8.50 25.72 -4.94
CA GLN A 165 9.29 25.22 -6.05
C GLN A 165 8.51 24.09 -6.74
N PRO A 166 8.08 24.27 -8.00
CA PRO A 166 7.51 23.18 -8.76
C PRO A 166 8.51 22.04 -8.86
N MET A 167 8.04 20.80 -8.70
CA MET A 167 8.82 19.55 -8.76
C MET A 167 9.45 19.26 -10.15
N SER A 168 9.44 20.23 -11.06
CA SER A 168 9.87 20.13 -12.45
C SER A 168 11.35 20.45 -12.68
N GLN A 169 12.24 20.05 -11.78
CA GLN A 169 13.70 20.16 -11.99
C GLN A 169 14.35 18.79 -12.08
#